data_AF-A0A101IND0-F1
#
_entry.id   AF-A0A101IND0-F1
#
_cell.length_a   1.000
_cell.length_b   1.000
_cell.length_c   1.000
_cell.angle_alpha   90.00
_cell.angle_beta   90.00
_cell.angle_gamma   90.00
#
_symmetry.space_group_name_H-M   'P 1'
#
loop_
_entity.id
_entity.type
_entity.pdbx_description
1 polymer ?
#
loop_
_entity_poly.entity_id
_entity_poly.type
_entity_poly.pdbx_seq_one_letter_code
_entity_poly.pdbx_strand_id
1 'polypeptide(L)'
;ERWYALDEVIRAFPKVLQKHPNAELLIVGGSLFTGYLDDLRTLAAQLGVADRVHFTGTVDYRDLPGYIAPMDLCLIPLSPPQWVDIALPNKYFEYSACGKPILSTPIPDMLRMGGDHITVYRNREEFLERVDELALSPGRCPVGIEEHSWKKKAEAFEKVFARLTGKPQ
;
A
#
# COMPACT_ATOMS: atom_id res chain seq x y z
N GLU A 1 12.67 -6.95 -0.71
CA GLU A 1 12.10 -6.03 0.31
C GLU A 1 12.18 -4.59 -0.13
N ARG A 2 13.30 -4.16 -0.73
CA ARG A 2 13.45 -2.85 -1.40
C ARG A 2 12.50 -2.60 -2.59
N TRP A 3 11.61 -3.56 -2.90
CA TRP A 3 10.60 -3.37 -3.94
C TRP A 3 9.43 -2.50 -3.45
N TYR A 4 9.31 -2.27 -2.14
CA TYR A 4 8.51 -1.17 -1.61
C TYR A 4 9.49 -0.03 -1.34
N ALA A 5 9.40 1.05 -2.11
CA ALA A 5 10.27 2.23 -2.04
C ALA A 5 9.98 3.07 -0.79
N LEU A 6 10.00 2.43 0.39
CA LEU A 6 9.75 3.05 1.68
C LEU A 6 10.83 4.07 2.03
N ASP A 7 12.05 3.88 1.53
CA ASP A 7 13.14 4.83 1.66
C ASP A 7 12.84 6.14 0.92
N GLU A 8 12.23 6.09 -0.27
CA GLU A 8 11.79 7.29 -0.98
C GLU A 8 10.67 8.02 -0.23
N VAL A 9 9.74 7.27 0.38
CA VAL A 9 8.71 7.85 1.26
C VAL A 9 9.34 8.55 2.46
N ILE A 10 10.28 7.90 3.16
CA ILE A 10 11.00 8.51 4.30
C ILE A 10 11.79 9.75 3.86
N ARG A 11 12.42 9.73 2.68
CA ARG A 11 13.13 10.91 2.11
C ARG A 11 12.20 12.08 1.80
N ALA A 12 10.96 11.81 1.42
CA ALA A 12 9.96 12.85 1.16
C ALA A 12 9.31 13.37 2.46
N PHE A 13 9.34 12.57 3.53
CA PHE A 13 8.59 12.85 4.77
C PHE A 13 8.95 14.17 5.47
N PRO A 14 10.22 14.63 5.53
CA PRO A 14 10.53 15.97 6.05
C PRO A 14 9.75 17.09 5.34
N LYS A 15 9.47 16.94 4.04
CA LYS A 15 8.71 17.94 3.27
C LYS A 15 7.20 17.85 3.56
N VAL A 16 6.69 16.64 3.80
CA VAL A 16 5.31 16.43 4.29
C VAL A 16 5.13 17.12 5.64
N LEU A 17 6.06 16.95 6.58
CA LEU A 17 6.00 17.55 7.90
C LEU A 17 5.99 19.09 7.90
N GLN A 18 6.51 19.74 6.85
CA GLN A 18 6.44 21.20 6.73
C GLN A 18 4.99 21.71 6.54
N LYS A 19 4.12 20.92 5.92
CA LYS A 19 2.71 21.25 5.68
C LYS A 19 1.77 20.55 6.67
N HIS A 20 2.13 19.33 7.07
CA HIS A 20 1.37 18.48 7.98
C HIS A 20 2.22 18.15 9.22
N PRO A 21 2.38 19.09 10.16
CA PRO A 21 3.30 18.94 11.29
C PRO A 21 2.91 17.85 12.29
N ASN A 22 1.69 17.31 12.20
CA ASN A 22 1.19 16.20 13.02
C ASN A 22 1.16 14.86 12.26
N ALA A 23 1.71 14.81 11.04
CA ALA A 23 1.76 13.56 10.29
C ALA A 23 2.66 12.53 10.98
N GLU A 24 2.21 11.28 10.95
CA GLU A 24 2.92 10.11 11.46
C GLU A 24 3.03 9.08 10.33
N LEU A 25 4.19 8.45 10.18
CA LEU A 25 4.41 7.37 9.22
C LEU A 25 4.48 6.03 9.96
N LEU A 26 3.48 5.18 9.77
CA LEU A 26 3.45 3.84 10.35
C LEU A 26 3.81 2.78 9.30
N ILE A 27 4.88 2.03 9.56
CA ILE A 27 5.33 0.91 8.74
C ILE A 27 5.02 -0.39 9.48
N VAL A 28 4.00 -1.09 8.97
CA VAL A 28 3.56 -2.40 9.49
C VAL A 28 4.21 -3.51 8.67
N GLY A 29 4.97 -4.37 9.34
CA GLY A 29 5.74 -5.44 8.72
C GLY A 29 7.20 -5.45 9.18
N GLY A 30 7.76 -6.65 9.27
CA GLY A 30 9.17 -6.87 9.55
C GLY A 30 10.00 -7.01 8.27
N SER A 31 11.30 -7.19 8.48
CA SER A 31 12.19 -7.71 7.44
C SER A 31 12.19 -9.25 7.50
N LEU A 32 12.08 -9.90 6.35
CA LEU A 32 12.09 -11.35 6.18
C LEU A 32 13.50 -11.88 5.92
N PHE A 33 14.29 -11.18 5.11
CA PHE A 33 15.55 -11.73 4.57
C PHE A 33 16.70 -10.73 4.53
N THR A 34 16.47 -9.44 4.81
CA THR A 34 17.48 -8.38 4.66
C THR A 34 17.62 -7.47 5.88
N GLY A 35 18.61 -6.58 5.87
CA GLY A 35 18.73 -5.49 6.86
C GLY A 35 17.89 -4.24 6.52
N TYR A 36 16.97 -4.32 5.55
CA TYR A 36 16.31 -3.13 5.00
C TYR A 36 15.56 -2.31 6.06
N LEU A 37 14.95 -2.96 7.06
CA LEU A 37 14.27 -2.24 8.14
C LEU A 37 15.24 -1.40 8.99
N ASP A 38 16.45 -1.90 9.21
CA ASP A 38 17.49 -1.16 9.95
C ASP A 38 18.08 -0.02 9.12
N ASP A 39 18.20 -0.22 7.80
CA ASP A 39 18.53 0.85 6.85
C ASP A 39 17.49 1.99 6.93
N LEU A 40 16.19 1.64 6.96
CA LEU A 40 15.10 2.63 7.06
C LEU A 40 15.10 3.39 8.39
N ARG A 41 15.37 2.70 9.51
CA ARG A 41 15.53 3.34 10.82
C ARG A 41 16.71 4.32 10.83
N THR A 42 17.84 3.89 10.28
CA THR A 42 19.04 4.73 10.15
C THR A 42 18.76 5.95 9.29
N LEU A 43 18.05 5.77 8.16
CA LEU A 43 17.64 6.86 7.28
C LEU A 43 16.72 7.86 7.98
N ALA A 44 15.71 7.39 8.72
CA ALA A 44 14.80 8.25 9.48
C ALA A 44 15.56 9.08 10.54
N ALA A 45 16.54 8.47 11.22
CA ALA A 45 17.40 9.17 12.17
C ALA A 45 18.27 10.23 11.49
N GLN A 46 18.90 9.92 10.36
CA GLN A 46 19.72 10.86 9.60
C GLN A 46 18.93 12.07 9.09
N LEU A 47 17.64 11.87 8.77
CA LEU A 47 16.75 12.93 8.32
C LEU A 47 16.06 13.68 9.47
N GLY A 48 16.31 13.28 10.73
CA GLY A 48 15.73 13.92 11.91
C GLY A 48 14.22 13.73 12.05
N VAL A 49 13.68 12.61 11.55
CA VAL A 49 12.24 12.28 11.59
C VAL A 49 11.96 10.96 12.32
N ALA A 50 12.94 10.42 13.05
CA ALA A 50 12.81 9.13 13.73
C ALA A 50 11.70 9.08 14.79
N ASP A 51 11.34 10.22 15.38
CA ASP A 51 10.22 10.37 16.31
C ASP A 51 8.84 10.27 15.62
N ARG A 52 8.80 10.39 14.30
CA ARG A 52 7.58 10.38 13.47
C ARG A 52 7.43 9.17 12.56
N VAL A 53 8.41 8.27 12.56
CA VAL A 53 8.40 7.04 11.74
C VAL A 53 8.39 5.83 12.65
N HIS A 54 7.25 5.16 12.70
CA HIS A 54 6.98 4.05 13.61
C HIS A 54 7.06 2.73 12.87
N PHE A 55 7.77 1.76 13.47
CA PHE A 55 7.91 0.43 12.92
C PHE A 55 7.34 -0.59 13.90
N THR A 56 6.28 -1.32 13.49
CA THR A 56 5.66 -2.31 14.38
C THR A 56 6.40 -3.65 14.37
N GLY A 57 7.20 -3.90 13.33
CA GLY A 57 7.65 -5.26 13.00
C GLY A 57 6.49 -6.11 12.46
N THR A 58 6.67 -7.43 12.45
CA THR A 58 5.64 -8.37 12.01
C THR A 58 4.50 -8.44 13.03
N VAL A 59 3.27 -8.40 12.54
CA VAL A 59 2.04 -8.49 13.35
C VAL A 59 1.18 -9.65 12.87
N ASP A 60 0.24 -10.14 13.69
CA ASP A 60 -0.72 -11.15 13.26
C ASP A 60 -1.62 -10.57 12.16
N TYR A 61 -1.91 -11.38 11.14
CA TYR A 61 -2.76 -10.96 10.02
C TYR A 61 -4.15 -10.51 10.48
N ARG A 62 -4.69 -11.10 11.55
CA ARG A 62 -6.00 -10.75 12.12
C ARG A 62 -6.02 -9.36 12.76
N ASP A 63 -4.87 -8.85 13.17
CA ASP A 63 -4.74 -7.53 13.80
C ASP A 63 -4.53 -6.42 12.76
N LEU A 64 -4.16 -6.78 11.52
CA LEU A 64 -3.87 -5.83 10.44
C LEU A 64 -4.99 -4.80 10.19
N PRO A 65 -6.30 -5.16 10.21
CA PRO A 65 -7.37 -4.18 10.08
C PRO A 65 -7.34 -3.10 11.18
N GLY A 66 -6.91 -3.45 12.40
CA GLY A 66 -6.77 -2.50 13.51
C GLY A 66 -5.67 -1.47 13.28
N TYR A 67 -4.65 -1.80 12.50
CA TYR A 67 -3.60 -0.86 12.10
C TYR A 67 -4.00 -0.01 10.89
N ILE A 68 -4.76 -0.57 9.94
CA ILE A 68 -5.20 0.14 8.73
C ILE A 68 -6.35 1.11 9.04
N ALA A 69 -7.33 0.68 9.84
CA ALA A 69 -8.54 1.46 10.17
C ALA A 69 -8.29 2.89 10.71
N PRO A 70 -7.22 3.20 11.47
CA PRO A 70 -6.93 4.57 11.87
C PRO A 70 -6.16 5.41 10.83
N MET A 71 -5.63 4.82 9.75
CA MET A 71 -4.83 5.57 8.76
C MET A 71 -5.70 6.55 7.96
N ASP A 72 -5.22 7.78 7.77
CA ASP A 72 -5.85 8.76 6.86
C ASP A 72 -5.54 8.46 5.38
N LEU A 73 -4.36 7.90 5.12
CA LEU A 73 -3.85 7.59 3.80
C LEU A 73 -2.99 6.32 3.85
N CYS A 74 -3.23 5.37 2.94
CA CYS A 74 -2.43 4.16 2.81
C CYS A 74 -1.54 4.20 1.55
N LEU A 75 -0.29 3.78 1.67
CA LEU A 75 0.69 3.88 0.58
C LEU A 75 0.99 2.52 -0.07
N ILE A 76 1.10 2.52 -1.39
CA ILE A 76 1.64 1.40 -2.19
C ILE A 76 2.78 1.92 -3.09
N PRO A 77 3.96 2.24 -2.52
CA PRO A 77 5.08 2.82 -3.24
C PRO A 77 5.92 1.71 -3.92
N LEU A 78 5.38 1.05 -4.95
CA LEU A 78 6.06 -0.08 -5.57
C LEU A 78 7.17 0.38 -6.54
N SER A 79 8.32 -0.28 -6.50
CA SER A 79 9.53 -0.08 -7.32
C SER A 79 10.31 -1.41 -7.41
N PRO A 80 11.30 -1.62 -8.29
CA PRO A 80 11.51 -1.03 -9.62
C PRO A 80 10.42 -1.40 -10.65
N PRO A 81 10.42 -0.78 -11.85
CA PRO A 81 9.38 -0.95 -12.88
C PRO A 81 9.03 -2.40 -13.22
N GLN A 82 10.01 -3.31 -13.15
CA GLN A 82 9.83 -4.73 -13.44
C GLN A 82 8.79 -5.41 -12.55
N TRP A 83 8.64 -4.96 -11.29
CA TRP A 83 7.63 -5.50 -10.39
C TRP A 83 6.26 -4.85 -10.62
N VAL A 84 6.24 -3.60 -11.06
CA VAL A 84 5.01 -2.84 -11.30
C VAL A 84 4.14 -3.52 -12.37
N ASP A 85 4.75 -4.04 -13.43
CA ASP A 85 4.02 -4.65 -14.55
C ASP A 85 3.41 -6.03 -14.24
N ILE A 86 3.85 -6.68 -13.15
CA ILE A 86 3.42 -8.06 -12.79
C ILE A 86 2.77 -8.15 -11.41
N ALA A 87 2.70 -7.06 -10.67
CA ALA A 87 2.21 -7.07 -9.30
C ALA A 87 0.73 -6.74 -9.21
N LEU A 88 0.05 -7.49 -8.35
CA LEU A 88 -1.25 -7.15 -7.79
C LEU A 88 -1.13 -7.25 -6.26
N PRO A 89 -0.78 -6.16 -5.55
CA PRO A 89 -0.47 -6.23 -4.13
C PRO A 89 -1.72 -6.51 -3.28
N ASN A 90 -1.62 -7.45 -2.32
CA ASN A 90 -2.69 -7.70 -1.35
C ASN A 90 -3.12 -6.45 -0.56
N LYS A 91 -2.17 -5.55 -0.32
CA LYS A 91 -2.39 -4.23 0.29
C LYS A 91 -3.51 -3.45 -0.37
N TYR A 92 -3.67 -3.55 -1.69
CA TYR A 92 -4.80 -2.93 -2.38
C TYR A 92 -6.14 -3.42 -1.83
N PHE A 93 -6.32 -4.73 -1.72
CA PHE A 93 -7.56 -5.32 -1.22
C PHE A 93 -7.75 -5.02 0.27
N GLU A 94 -6.69 -5.07 1.08
CA GLU A 94 -6.74 -4.83 2.52
C GLU A 94 -7.13 -3.38 2.84
N TYR A 95 -6.51 -2.41 2.16
CA TYR A 95 -6.83 -0.99 2.32
C TYR A 95 -8.23 -0.68 1.80
N SER A 96 -8.62 -1.26 0.66
CA SER A 96 -9.97 -1.12 0.10
C SER A 96 -11.04 -1.71 1.01
N ALA A 97 -10.80 -2.87 1.64
CA ALA A 97 -11.70 -3.50 2.60
C ALA A 97 -11.93 -2.61 3.83
N CYS A 98 -10.90 -1.85 4.23
CA CYS A 98 -10.98 -0.87 5.32
C CYS A 98 -11.54 0.50 4.85
N GLY A 99 -11.88 0.63 3.57
CA GLY A 99 -12.40 1.85 2.96
C GLY A 99 -11.41 3.01 2.97
N LYS A 100 -10.10 2.73 2.86
CA LYS A 100 -9.04 3.73 2.97
C LYS A 100 -8.62 4.29 1.61
N PRO A 101 -8.33 5.61 1.53
CA PRO A 101 -7.64 6.19 0.39
C PRO A 101 -6.28 5.54 0.18
N ILE A 102 -5.93 5.29 -1.08
CA ILE A 102 -4.69 4.64 -1.49
C ILE A 102 -3.92 5.60 -2.40
N LEU A 103 -2.67 5.91 -2.02
CA LEU A 103 -1.72 6.59 -2.89
C LEU A 103 -0.64 5.60 -3.34
N SER A 104 -0.55 5.38 -4.65
CA SER A 104 0.28 4.32 -5.24
C SER A 104 1.13 4.82 -6.40
N THR A 105 2.22 4.11 -6.69
CA THR A 105 2.81 4.15 -8.03
C THR A 105 1.85 3.53 -9.07
N PRO A 106 1.98 3.82 -10.38
CA PRO A 106 1.02 3.37 -11.38
C PRO A 106 1.13 1.87 -11.67
N ILE A 107 0.44 1.05 -10.87
CA ILE A 107 0.35 -0.41 -11.03
C ILE A 107 -0.79 -0.75 -12.01
N PRO A 108 -0.51 -1.34 -13.19
CA PRO A 108 -1.52 -1.55 -14.24
C PRO A 108 -2.75 -2.33 -13.77
N ASP A 109 -2.58 -3.43 -13.03
CA ASP A 109 -3.70 -4.24 -12.56
C ASP A 109 -4.58 -3.49 -11.56
N MET A 110 -3.97 -2.69 -10.70
CA MET A 110 -4.69 -1.84 -9.76
C MET A 110 -5.51 -0.77 -10.50
N LEU A 111 -4.91 -0.16 -11.53
CA LEU A 111 -5.59 0.82 -12.38
C LEU A 111 -6.73 0.21 -13.20
N ARG A 112 -6.60 -1.05 -13.63
CA ARG A 112 -7.68 -1.77 -14.35
C ARG A 112 -8.88 -2.07 -13.44
N MET A 113 -8.64 -2.39 -12.17
CA MET A 113 -9.72 -2.57 -11.20
C MET A 113 -10.39 -1.24 -10.85
N GLY A 114 -9.59 -0.17 -10.77
CA GLY A 114 -10.09 1.18 -10.51
C GLY A 114 -10.71 1.33 -9.11
N GLY A 115 -11.39 2.46 -8.92
CA GLY A 115 -12.01 2.86 -7.67
C GLY A 115 -11.62 4.29 -7.29
N ASP A 116 -12.59 5.05 -6.76
CA ASP A 116 -12.44 6.47 -6.45
C ASP A 116 -11.44 6.73 -5.31
N HIS A 117 -11.06 5.70 -4.57
CA HIS A 117 -10.07 5.74 -3.50
C HIS A 117 -8.63 5.65 -3.98
N ILE A 118 -8.40 5.38 -5.27
CA ILE A 118 -7.04 5.20 -5.81
C ILE A 118 -6.55 6.50 -6.42
N THR A 119 -5.48 7.03 -5.85
CA THR A 119 -4.71 8.12 -6.43
C THR A 119 -3.32 7.61 -6.82
N VAL A 120 -2.78 8.10 -7.93
CA VAL A 120 -1.45 7.72 -8.41
C VAL A 120 -0.48 8.89 -8.43
N TYR A 121 0.80 8.57 -8.20
CA TYR A 121 1.91 9.51 -8.37
C TYR A 121 3.05 8.86 -9.17
N ARG A 122 3.79 9.67 -9.92
CA ARG A 122 4.89 9.22 -10.80
C ARG A 122 6.26 9.70 -10.37
N ASN A 123 6.30 10.76 -9.57
CA ASN A 123 7.53 11.34 -9.06
C ASN A 123 7.28 11.95 -7.68
N ARG A 124 8.35 12.43 -7.04
CA ARG A 124 8.29 12.99 -5.69
C ARG A 124 7.48 14.28 -5.57
N GLU A 125 7.44 15.10 -6.62
CA GLU A 125 6.62 16.32 -6.62
C GLU A 125 5.13 15.95 -6.61
N GLU A 126 4.72 15.08 -7.54
CA GLU A 126 3.35 14.56 -7.58
C GLU A 126 3.00 13.83 -6.27
N PHE A 127 3.92 13.05 -5.70
CA PHE A 127 3.71 12.41 -4.40
C PHE A 127 3.33 13.41 -3.31
N LEU A 128 4.10 14.51 -3.18
CA LEU A 128 3.85 15.54 -2.17
C LEU A 128 2.53 16.26 -2.42
N GLU A 129 2.23 16.61 -3.66
CA GLU A 129 0.95 17.22 -4.04
C GLU A 129 -0.23 16.32 -3.67
N ARG A 130 -0.18 15.02 -4.01
CA ARG A 130 -1.26 14.07 -3.70
C ARG A 130 -1.41 13.81 -2.21
N VAL A 131 -0.31 13.78 -1.46
CA VAL A 131 -0.37 13.68 0.01
C VAL A 131 -1.12 14.87 0.58
N ASP A 132 -0.81 16.09 0.12
CA ASP A 132 -1.50 17.30 0.58
C ASP A 132 -3.00 17.28 0.24
N GLU A 133 -3.36 16.87 -0.98
CA GLU A 133 -4.76 16.74 -1.42
C GLU A 133 -5.55 15.74 -0.56
N LEU A 134 -4.99 14.56 -0.34
CA LEU A 134 -5.66 13.46 0.38
C LEU A 134 -5.72 13.71 1.89
N ALA A 135 -4.72 14.40 2.45
CA ALA A 135 -4.72 14.79 3.86
C ALA A 135 -5.85 15.78 4.20
N LEU A 136 -6.34 16.56 3.23
CA LEU A 136 -7.44 17.51 3.41
C LEU A 136 -8.83 16.88 3.26
N SER A 137 -8.93 15.65 2.76
CA SER A 137 -10.20 14.94 2.53
C SER A 137 -10.11 13.47 2.97
N PRO A 138 -9.98 13.19 4.28
CA PRO A 138 -9.97 11.82 4.79
C PRO A 138 -11.37 11.20 4.68
N GLY A 139 -11.73 10.76 3.47
CA GLY A 139 -12.99 10.10 3.17
C GLY A 139 -12.87 8.60 3.33
N ARG A 140 -13.93 7.95 3.85
CA ARG A 140 -14.11 6.51 3.62
C ARG A 140 -14.69 6.32 2.23
N CYS A 141 -13.99 5.56 1.40
CA CYS A 141 -14.55 5.14 0.12
C CYS A 141 -15.12 3.72 0.30
N PRO A 142 -16.43 3.51 0.22
CA PRO A 142 -16.97 2.16 0.15
C PRO A 142 -16.52 1.54 -1.18
N VAL A 143 -15.73 0.47 -1.11
CA VAL A 143 -15.24 -0.24 -2.30
C VAL A 143 -15.84 -1.63 -2.32
N GLY A 144 -16.58 -1.95 -3.38
CA GLY A 144 -17.11 -3.30 -3.62
C GLY A 144 -16.00 -4.25 -4.08
N ILE A 145 -15.17 -4.75 -3.16
CA ILE A 145 -14.10 -5.71 -3.49
C ILE A 145 -14.53 -7.19 -3.45
N GLU A 146 -15.80 -7.48 -3.18
CA GLU A 146 -16.28 -8.86 -3.00
C GLU A 146 -16.05 -9.75 -4.23
N GLU A 147 -16.16 -9.18 -5.43
CA GLU A 147 -15.89 -9.87 -6.70
C GLU A 147 -14.41 -10.27 -6.86
N HIS A 148 -13.52 -9.70 -6.04
CA HIS A 148 -12.11 -10.03 -5.98
C HIS A 148 -11.75 -10.97 -4.81
N SER A 149 -12.74 -11.51 -4.10
CA SER A 149 -12.50 -12.46 -3.00
C SER A 149 -11.82 -13.75 -3.47
N TRP A 150 -11.09 -14.39 -2.55
CA TRP A 150 -10.47 -15.70 -2.79
C TRP A 150 -11.47 -16.77 -3.23
N LYS A 151 -12.70 -16.71 -2.70
CA LYS A 151 -13.78 -17.62 -3.10
C LYS A 151 -14.15 -17.46 -4.58
N LYS A 152 -14.36 -16.22 -5.05
CA LYS A 152 -14.66 -15.93 -6.46
C LYS A 152 -13.50 -16.31 -7.38
N LYS A 153 -12.26 -16.08 -6.94
CA LYS A 153 -11.07 -16.49 -7.68
C LYS A 153 -10.97 -18.02 -7.79
N ALA A 154 -11.19 -18.75 -6.69
CA ALA A 154 -11.20 -20.21 -6.70
C ALA A 154 -12.24 -20.76 -7.68
N GLU A 155 -13.48 -20.26 -7.63
CA GLU A 155 -14.55 -20.64 -8.57
C GLU A 155 -14.13 -20.40 -10.04
N ALA A 156 -13.42 -19.30 -10.33
CA ALA A 156 -12.91 -19.01 -11.67
C ALA A 156 -11.83 -20.01 -12.11
N PHE A 157 -10.89 -20.36 -11.22
CA PHE A 157 -9.87 -21.36 -11.50
C PHE A 157 -10.47 -22.75 -11.72
N GLU A 158 -11.43 -23.16 -10.90
CA GLU A 158 -12.13 -24.44 -11.03
C GLU A 158 -12.81 -24.59 -12.39
N LYS A 159 -13.46 -23.52 -12.89
CA LYS A 159 -14.05 -23.50 -14.23
C LYS A 159 -13.01 -23.73 -15.32
N VAL A 160 -11.82 -23.13 -15.20
CA VAL A 160 -10.71 -23.33 -16.14
C VAL A 160 -10.22 -24.77 -16.09
N PHE A 161 -10.04 -25.34 -14.90
CA PHE A 161 -9.60 -26.72 -14.73
C PHE A 161 -10.61 -27.73 -15.27
N ALA A 162 -11.91 -27.56 -14.99
CA ALA A 162 -12.97 -28.40 -15.53
C ALA A 162 -12.94 -28.43 -17.07
N ARG A 163 -12.83 -27.24 -17.69
CA ARG A 163 -12.72 -27.10 -19.15
C ARG A 163 -11.50 -27.83 -19.73
N LEU A 164 -10.34 -27.72 -19.08
CA LEU A 164 -9.09 -28.30 -19.58
C LEU A 164 -8.99 -29.81 -19.34
N THR A 165 -9.63 -30.32 -18.30
CA THR A 165 -9.54 -31.73 -17.90
C THR A 165 -10.72 -32.58 -18.39
N GLY A 166 -11.76 -31.97 -18.95
CA GLY A 166 -12.97 -32.67 -19.42
C GLY A 166 -13.81 -33.25 -18.29
N LYS A 167 -13.53 -32.90 -17.02
CA LYS A 167 -14.36 -33.28 -15.88
C LYS A 167 -15.57 -32.34 -15.78
N PRO A 168 -16.80 -32.86 -15.61
CA PRO A 168 -17.97 -32.02 -15.36
C PRO A 168 -17.83 -31.28 -14.01
N GLN A 169 -18.46 -30.11 -13.92
CA GLN A 169 -18.55 -29.29 -12.70
C GLN A 169 -19.42 -29.94 -11.64
#